data_AF-A0A2V2WTS9-F1
#
_entry.id   AF-A0A2V2WTS9-F1
#
_cell.length_a   1.000
_cell.length_b   1.000
_cell.length_c   1.000
_cell.angle_alpha   90.00
_cell.angle_beta   90.00
_cell.angle_gamma   90.00
#
_symmetry.space_group_name_H-M   'P 1'
#
loop_
_entity.id
_entity.type
_entity.pdbx_description
1 polymer ?
#
loop_
_entity_poly.entity_id
_entity_poly.type
_entity_poly.pdbx_seq_one_letter_code
_entity_poly.pdbx_strand_id
1 'polypeptide(L)'
;MEEAGGGRPTGPSATKRNDATLSVPRGAGITLVESLRRRQVQAELQLRETEDRFRRDCARQEQELDLLRIENSKYKAKIEELRMAQTAPRETSMYTFARGGESNLLRASSHKYCMAREAVEKAREVLSEIKARVVALRQRIHDMQRQCGNARSRVDHSNRQSRRSCIEIELQTRASRLQLRGLEAHVEFETDRRSGIIEEVKALRRDIDVLLTAQRRGDEIFQERENEMLEIMKETSFLIEVCNVLCEERDAYRQQLIELQRASEADHEAYENAFSDLVGVEERDKVLKAKLREGVAKLEDELRSVTREREAAERLVREDEAASRAIRHGENGNDDDSEPENNDLSRQVAEFERYIGRLAEMAGSESLPDIERYICEGGEERFQLYSLLHRTQDDLAALEKEKEALQEARWIATEGSEVEHHAREELEELQAKLRQIQIDTLDHEQQAECVRAQIDASLPDVQSIFDALGCDDSMIIAQHGVSVLSRGTVKLFLASIEQRLEEYVAAWMQRQQPSHVLSPTVGYNASGFGITAQMETSKTMPAASPHVLPSTNEPEAMEHEKGVTGELLRSEWAHVLVKGQVENGGIDVNDAGGTRDIKLSV
;
A
#
# COMPACT_ATOMS: atom_id res chain seq x y z
N MET A 1 -7.19 -57.81 11.15
CA MET A 1 -6.58 -58.82 12.04
C MET A 1 -5.10 -58.81 11.76
N GLU A 2 -4.33 -58.64 12.84
CA GLU A 2 -2.89 -58.94 13.03
C GLU A 2 -1.89 -58.17 12.15
N GLU A 3 -1.22 -57.16 12.73
CA GLU A 3 0.00 -57.23 13.56
C GLU A 3 1.26 -57.15 12.67
N ALA A 4 1.96 -56.02 12.73
CA ALA A 4 3.10 -55.76 13.62
C ALA A 4 4.43 -56.16 12.96
N GLY A 5 5.33 -55.19 12.83
CA GLY A 5 6.67 -55.39 12.30
C GLY A 5 7.56 -54.21 12.66
N GLY A 6 8.11 -54.25 13.87
CA GLY A 6 9.14 -53.32 14.32
C GLY A 6 10.49 -53.60 13.67
N GLY A 7 11.29 -52.55 13.50
CA GLY A 7 12.67 -52.63 13.02
C GLY A 7 13.44 -51.35 13.29
N ARG A 8 14.14 -51.30 14.42
CA ARG A 8 15.39 -50.54 14.64
C ARG A 8 16.55 -51.57 14.54
N PRO A 9 17.85 -51.21 14.49
CA PRO A 9 18.51 -49.90 14.40
C PRO A 9 19.68 -49.89 13.37
N THR A 10 20.38 -48.76 13.20
CA THR A 10 21.86 -48.59 13.08
C THR A 10 22.20 -47.25 12.39
N GLY A 11 22.98 -46.41 13.07
CA GLY A 11 23.93 -45.51 12.38
C GLY A 11 25.28 -46.24 12.25
N PRO A 12 26.41 -45.59 11.90
CA PRO A 12 26.63 -44.19 11.51
C PRO A 12 27.52 -44.04 10.24
N SER A 13 27.67 -42.82 9.70
CA SER A 13 28.97 -42.31 9.23
C SER A 13 28.85 -40.88 8.69
N ALA A 14 29.79 -40.06 9.15
CA ALA A 14 30.00 -38.70 8.72
C ALA A 14 30.60 -38.65 7.32
N THR A 15 30.17 -37.71 6.50
CA THR A 15 31.05 -37.06 5.52
C THR A 15 30.66 -35.59 5.37
N LYS A 16 31.64 -34.75 5.68
CA LYS A 16 31.68 -33.31 5.45
C LYS A 16 31.35 -33.01 3.99
N ARG A 17 30.37 -32.14 3.75
CA ARG A 17 30.32 -31.32 2.54
C ARG A 17 29.99 -29.89 2.95
N ASN A 18 30.92 -29.00 2.64
CA ASN A 18 30.83 -27.57 2.89
C ASN A 18 29.84 -26.98 1.90
N ASP A 19 28.61 -26.71 2.34
CA ASP A 19 27.70 -25.78 1.67
C ASP A 19 27.72 -24.47 2.45
N ALA A 20 28.45 -23.50 1.89
CA ALA A 20 28.38 -22.11 2.31
C ALA A 20 27.03 -21.54 1.86
N THR A 21 26.00 -21.76 2.69
CA THR A 21 24.74 -21.05 2.61
C THR A 21 24.99 -19.58 2.96
N LEU A 22 24.98 -18.71 1.95
CA LEU A 22 24.75 -17.28 2.13
C LEU A 22 23.33 -17.09 2.68
N SER A 23 23.23 -17.09 4.01
CA SER A 23 22.04 -16.69 4.74
C SER A 23 21.90 -15.17 4.62
N VAL A 24 21.12 -14.73 3.64
CA VAL A 24 20.62 -13.35 3.59
C VAL A 24 19.68 -13.15 4.79
N PRO A 25 19.89 -12.11 5.62
CA PRO A 25 19.15 -11.95 6.87
C PRO A 25 17.70 -11.58 6.57
N ARG A 26 16.82 -12.57 6.63
CA ARG A 26 15.37 -12.50 6.41
C ARG A 26 14.62 -11.83 7.59
N GLY A 27 15.16 -10.71 8.08
CA GLY A 27 14.67 -10.01 9.28
C GLY A 27 14.52 -8.49 9.16
N ALA A 28 14.83 -7.89 8.02
CA ALA A 28 14.84 -6.42 7.87
C ALA A 28 13.44 -5.79 7.76
N GLY A 29 12.43 -6.52 7.29
CA GLY A 29 11.06 -6.00 7.17
C GLY A 29 10.31 -5.96 8.51
N ILE A 30 10.49 -7.00 9.34
CA ILE A 30 9.84 -7.11 10.66
C ILE A 30 10.36 -6.02 11.60
N THR A 31 11.66 -5.72 11.54
CA THR A 31 12.26 -4.66 12.37
C THR A 31 11.75 -3.26 12.00
N LEU A 32 11.42 -3.02 10.73
CA LEU A 32 10.91 -1.71 10.29
C LEU A 32 9.47 -1.49 10.76
N VAL A 33 8.60 -2.50 10.63
CA VAL A 33 7.22 -2.44 11.14
C VAL A 33 7.21 -2.34 12.67
N GLU A 34 8.06 -3.11 13.37
CA GLU A 34 8.21 -2.97 14.82
C GLU A 34 8.75 -1.59 15.22
N SER A 35 9.66 -1.00 14.44
CA SER A 35 10.18 0.34 14.71
C SER A 35 9.11 1.42 14.55
N LEU A 36 8.22 1.29 13.54
CA LEU A 36 7.09 2.19 13.34
C LEU A 36 6.05 2.05 14.45
N ARG A 37 5.74 0.82 14.89
CA ARG A 37 4.86 0.59 16.04
C ARG A 37 5.41 1.21 17.33
N ARG A 38 6.71 1.05 17.59
CA ARG A 38 7.36 1.69 18.75
C ARG A 38 7.30 3.22 18.67
N ARG A 39 7.51 3.79 17.49
CA ARG A 39 7.46 5.24 17.26
C ARG A 39 6.04 5.80 17.42
N GLN A 40 5.03 5.06 16.97
CA GLN A 40 3.62 5.41 17.16
C GLN A 40 3.26 5.40 18.65
N VAL A 41 3.58 4.33 19.38
CA VAL A 41 3.33 4.25 20.83
C VAL A 41 4.04 5.37 21.59
N GLN A 42 5.27 5.72 21.17
CA GLN A 42 6.00 6.84 21.75
C GLN A 42 5.33 8.19 21.48
N ALA A 43 4.81 8.42 20.27
CA ALA A 43 4.06 9.63 19.92
C ALA A 43 2.74 9.72 20.71
N GLU A 44 2.01 8.62 20.86
CA GLU A 44 0.79 8.56 21.68
C GLU A 44 1.07 8.85 23.16
N LEU A 45 2.19 8.33 23.71
CA LEU A 45 2.61 8.62 25.07
C LEU A 45 2.95 10.11 25.24
N GLN A 46 3.68 10.70 24.29
CA GLN A 46 3.99 12.14 24.31
C GLN A 46 2.73 13.00 24.24
N LEU A 47 1.75 12.61 23.41
CA LEU A 47 0.48 13.31 23.32
C LEU A 47 -0.25 13.29 24.67
N ARG A 48 -0.36 12.12 25.31
CA ARG A 48 -0.95 12.00 26.66
C ARG A 48 -0.21 12.81 27.70
N GLU A 49 1.13 12.81 27.69
CA GLU A 49 1.91 13.64 28.60
C GLU A 49 1.66 15.14 28.41
N THR A 50 1.51 15.60 27.16
CA THR A 50 1.19 17.00 26.87
C THR A 50 -0.24 17.37 27.30
N GLU A 51 -1.20 16.49 27.08
CA GLU A 51 -2.59 16.65 27.55
C GLU A 51 -2.66 16.69 29.08
N ASP A 52 -1.92 15.83 29.77
CA ASP A 52 -1.88 15.80 31.24
C ASP A 52 -1.15 17.02 31.84
N ARG A 53 -0.15 17.58 31.13
CA ARG A 53 0.46 18.86 31.51
C ARG A 53 -0.56 20.00 31.35
N PHE A 54 -1.26 20.03 30.22
CA PHE A 54 -2.30 21.03 29.97
C PHE A 54 -3.41 20.99 31.02
N ARG A 55 -3.91 19.80 31.38
CA ARG A 55 -4.91 19.63 32.46
C ARG A 55 -4.40 20.14 33.82
N ARG A 56 -3.15 19.85 34.17
CA ARG A 56 -2.53 20.35 35.42
C ARG A 56 -2.39 21.86 35.44
N ASP A 57 -2.07 22.47 34.31
CA ASP A 57 -1.95 23.93 34.20
C ASP A 57 -3.32 24.61 34.26
N CYS A 58 -4.35 24.04 33.62
CA CYS A 58 -5.74 24.49 33.78
C CYS A 58 -6.20 24.42 35.24
N ALA A 59 -5.97 23.30 35.92
CA ALA A 59 -6.33 23.15 37.33
C ALA A 59 -5.60 24.17 38.24
N ARG A 60 -4.34 24.50 37.93
CA ARG A 60 -3.58 25.53 38.65
C ARG A 60 -4.17 26.93 38.42
N GLN A 61 -4.53 27.26 37.18
CA GLN A 61 -5.16 28.53 36.84
C GLN A 61 -6.54 28.70 37.50
N GLU A 62 -7.33 27.62 37.56
CA GLU A 62 -8.61 27.62 38.28
C GLU A 62 -8.43 27.89 39.78
N GLN A 63 -7.45 27.25 40.42
CA GLN A 63 -7.11 27.51 41.81
C GLN A 63 -6.67 28.97 42.04
N GLU A 64 -5.87 29.54 41.14
CA GLU A 64 -5.45 30.94 41.21
C GLU A 64 -6.64 31.90 41.08
N LEU A 65 -7.57 31.62 40.15
CA LEU A 65 -8.80 32.40 40.01
C LEU A 65 -9.69 32.34 41.26
N ASP A 66 -9.79 31.19 41.91
CA ASP A 66 -10.55 31.05 43.15
C ASP A 66 -9.89 31.78 44.33
N LEU A 67 -8.56 31.76 44.43
CA LEU A 67 -7.83 32.60 45.39
C LEU A 67 -8.11 34.09 45.16
N LEU A 68 -8.03 34.55 43.91
CA LEU A 68 -8.35 35.94 43.55
C LEU A 68 -9.81 36.31 43.86
N ARG A 69 -10.76 35.39 43.66
CA ARG A 69 -12.17 35.58 44.04
C ARG A 69 -12.33 35.74 45.55
N ILE A 70 -11.65 34.91 46.35
CA ILE A 70 -11.65 34.98 47.82
C ILE A 70 -11.05 36.32 48.28
N GLU A 71 -9.92 36.74 47.72
CA GLU A 71 -9.30 38.03 48.04
C GLU A 71 -10.20 39.21 47.66
N ASN A 72 -10.81 39.17 46.47
CA ASN A 72 -11.75 40.20 46.03
C ASN A 72 -12.95 40.31 46.99
N SER A 73 -13.46 39.17 47.46
CA SER A 73 -14.51 39.12 48.49
C SER A 73 -14.05 39.75 49.81
N LYS A 74 -12.83 39.46 50.27
CA LYS A 74 -12.24 40.08 51.47
C LYS A 74 -12.11 41.60 51.32
N TYR A 75 -11.64 42.09 50.17
CA TYR A 75 -11.54 43.54 49.91
C TYR A 75 -12.90 44.21 49.87
N LYS A 76 -13.92 43.57 49.26
CA LYS A 76 -15.30 44.06 49.27
C LYS A 76 -15.83 44.19 50.70
N ALA A 77 -15.63 43.17 51.54
CA ALA A 77 -16.05 43.21 52.95
C ALA A 77 -15.35 44.34 53.72
N LYS A 78 -14.03 44.53 53.53
CA LYS A 78 -13.26 45.60 54.17
C LYS A 78 -13.71 47.00 53.73
N ILE A 79 -14.07 47.17 52.46
CA ILE A 79 -14.63 48.44 51.96
C ILE A 79 -15.97 48.72 52.63
N GLU A 80 -16.81 47.70 52.80
CA GLU A 80 -18.10 47.85 53.46
C GLU A 80 -17.95 48.18 54.96
N GLU A 81 -17.00 47.55 55.65
CA GLU A 81 -16.65 47.90 57.03
C GLU A 81 -16.22 49.37 57.17
N LEU A 82 -15.38 49.87 56.26
CA LEU A 82 -14.99 51.28 56.24
C LEU A 82 -16.17 52.22 55.98
N ARG A 83 -17.13 51.82 55.15
CA ARG A 83 -18.37 52.59 54.92
C ARG A 83 -19.25 52.63 56.18
N MET A 84 -19.36 51.52 56.90
CA MET A 84 -20.09 51.45 58.17
C MET A 84 -19.40 52.29 59.26
N ALA A 85 -18.07 52.28 59.34
CA ALA A 85 -17.31 53.12 60.27
C ALA A 85 -17.45 54.63 59.96
N GLN A 86 -17.56 55.01 58.67
CA GLN A 86 -17.77 56.41 58.26
C GLN A 86 -19.20 56.91 58.47
N THR A 87 -20.18 56.00 58.59
CA THR A 87 -21.60 56.33 58.81
C THR A 87 -21.99 56.30 60.29
N ALA A 88 -21.08 55.93 61.19
CA ALA A 88 -21.29 56.03 62.64
C ALA A 88 -21.31 57.51 63.10
N PRO A 89 -22.35 57.95 63.83
CA PRO A 89 -22.53 59.35 64.19
C PRO A 89 -21.46 59.82 65.19
N ARG A 90 -20.65 60.82 64.80
CA ARG A 90 -19.75 61.56 65.69
C ARG A 90 -20.57 62.41 66.66
N GLU A 91 -20.66 62.00 67.92
CA GLU A 91 -21.31 62.74 69.01
C GLU A 91 -20.67 64.13 69.18
N THR A 92 -21.44 65.16 68.84
CA THR A 92 -21.03 66.56 68.93
C THR A 92 -21.60 67.14 70.23
N SER A 93 -20.74 67.26 71.24
CA SER A 93 -21.00 67.87 72.54
C SER A 93 -21.14 69.40 72.41
N MET A 94 -22.29 69.96 72.77
CA MET A 94 -22.48 71.39 73.03
C MET A 94 -23.53 71.62 74.11
N TYR A 95 -23.10 72.05 75.29
CA TYR A 95 -23.93 72.50 76.41
C TYR A 95 -24.03 74.04 76.41
N THR A 96 -25.24 74.59 76.57
CA THR A 96 -25.45 76.02 76.86
C THR A 96 -26.39 76.25 78.04
N PHE A 97 -25.99 77.27 78.81
CA PHE A 97 -26.50 77.94 80.01
C PHE A 97 -28.03 78.22 80.15
N ALA A 98 -28.51 78.18 81.41
CA ALA A 98 -29.67 78.93 81.95
C ALA A 98 -29.40 79.31 83.43
N ARG A 99 -29.28 80.61 83.83
CA ARG A 99 -30.32 81.56 84.34
C ARG A 99 -30.96 81.09 85.67
N GLY A 100 -31.03 81.79 86.81
CA GLY A 100 -30.94 83.21 87.21
C GLY A 100 -32.16 83.54 88.11
N GLY A 101 -32.00 84.20 89.27
CA GLY A 101 -33.13 84.65 90.10
C GLY A 101 -32.74 85.44 91.37
N GLU A 102 -33.04 86.74 91.39
CA GLU A 102 -32.82 87.66 92.51
C GLU A 102 -34.13 88.24 93.09
N SER A 103 -34.23 88.15 94.41
CA SER A 103 -34.62 89.14 95.43
C SER A 103 -35.77 90.14 95.22
N ASN A 104 -36.79 90.01 96.07
CA ASN A 104 -37.89 90.96 96.30
C ASN A 104 -37.61 91.79 97.56
N LEU A 105 -37.50 93.12 97.46
CA LEU A 105 -37.66 93.98 98.64
C LEU A 105 -38.06 95.42 98.30
N LEU A 106 -38.97 95.93 99.14
CA LEU A 106 -39.38 97.32 99.38
C LEU A 106 -40.65 97.83 98.66
N ARG A 107 -41.64 98.03 99.54
CA ARG A 107 -43.02 98.45 99.37
C ARG A 107 -43.19 99.71 100.25
N ALA A 108 -44.13 100.59 99.87
CA ALA A 108 -44.56 101.82 100.55
C ALA A 108 -43.75 103.08 100.16
N SER A 109 -44.32 104.25 99.91
CA SER A 109 -45.63 104.83 100.25
C SER A 109 -45.90 106.08 99.37
N SER A 110 -47.07 106.70 99.54
CA SER A 110 -47.45 108.06 99.13
C SER A 110 -48.23 108.19 97.82
N HIS A 111 -49.44 108.73 97.91
CA HIS A 111 -50.50 108.83 96.90
C HIS A 111 -50.09 109.53 95.58
N LYS A 112 -49.04 110.35 95.57
CA LYS A 112 -48.44 110.88 94.33
C LYS A 112 -47.69 109.81 93.51
N TYR A 113 -47.23 108.73 94.16
CA TYR A 113 -46.78 107.50 93.52
C TYR A 113 -47.95 106.75 92.89
N CYS A 114 -49.22 106.86 93.32
CA CYS A 114 -50.31 106.15 92.65
C CYS A 114 -50.58 106.69 91.24
N MET A 115 -50.61 108.01 91.05
CA MET A 115 -50.80 108.60 89.71
C MET A 115 -49.56 108.45 88.82
N ALA A 116 -48.35 108.60 89.38
CA ALA A 116 -47.11 108.31 88.66
C ALA A 116 -46.97 106.81 88.36
N ARG A 117 -47.43 105.92 89.26
CA ARG A 117 -47.47 104.47 89.08
C ARG A 117 -48.51 104.06 88.07
N GLU A 118 -49.66 104.72 87.99
CA GLU A 118 -50.67 104.43 86.97
C GLU A 118 -50.17 104.88 85.59
N ALA A 119 -49.48 106.03 85.51
CA ALA A 119 -48.80 106.46 84.28
C ALA A 119 -47.62 105.53 83.92
N VAL A 120 -46.86 105.07 84.91
CA VAL A 120 -45.78 104.08 84.74
C VAL A 120 -46.35 102.68 84.47
N GLU A 121 -47.53 102.32 84.94
CA GLU A 121 -48.21 101.05 84.69
C GLU A 121 -48.77 101.07 83.27
N LYS A 122 -49.41 102.15 82.81
CA LYS A 122 -49.77 102.34 81.40
C LYS A 122 -48.54 102.34 80.49
N ALA A 123 -47.47 103.02 80.90
CA ALA A 123 -46.21 102.98 80.16
C ALA A 123 -45.59 101.57 80.19
N ARG A 124 -45.67 100.83 81.30
CA ARG A 124 -45.21 99.44 81.42
C ARG A 124 -46.07 98.49 80.62
N GLU A 125 -47.37 98.72 80.51
CA GLU A 125 -48.31 97.98 79.67
C GLU A 125 -47.94 98.18 78.20
N VAL A 126 -47.80 99.42 77.75
CA VAL A 126 -47.33 99.73 76.38
C VAL A 126 -45.94 99.14 76.12
N LEU A 127 -45.02 99.22 77.08
CA LEU A 127 -43.67 98.66 76.94
C LEU A 127 -43.71 97.12 76.99
N SER A 128 -44.64 96.52 77.73
CA SER A 128 -44.87 95.07 77.75
C SER A 128 -45.51 94.60 76.45
N GLU A 129 -46.40 95.40 75.85
CA GLU A 129 -47.03 95.11 74.56
C GLU A 129 -46.00 95.25 73.44
N ILE A 130 -45.17 96.29 73.45
CA ILE A 130 -44.05 96.44 72.52
C ILE A 130 -43.06 95.30 72.71
N LYS A 131 -42.71 94.92 73.94
CA LYS A 131 -41.85 93.76 74.21
C LYS A 131 -42.49 92.47 73.69
N ALA A 132 -43.79 92.26 73.90
CA ALA A 132 -44.51 91.11 73.40
C ALA A 132 -44.52 91.08 71.86
N ARG A 133 -44.75 92.22 71.20
CA ARG A 133 -44.66 92.37 69.74
C ARG A 133 -43.24 92.12 69.23
N VAL A 134 -42.22 92.63 69.91
CA VAL A 134 -40.80 92.39 69.55
C VAL A 134 -40.44 90.92 69.73
N VAL A 135 -40.89 90.27 70.80
CA VAL A 135 -40.68 88.83 71.01
C VAL A 135 -41.42 88.04 69.94
N ALA A 136 -42.67 88.36 69.63
CA ALA A 136 -43.43 87.71 68.57
C ALA A 136 -42.78 87.89 67.18
N LEU A 137 -42.25 89.08 66.88
CA LEU A 137 -41.51 89.33 65.64
C LEU A 137 -40.17 88.58 65.61
N ARG A 138 -39.43 88.51 66.73
CA ARG A 138 -38.21 87.71 66.83
C ARG A 138 -38.51 86.22 66.67
N GLN A 139 -39.60 85.73 67.25
CA GLN A 139 -40.08 84.37 67.08
C GLN A 139 -40.39 84.08 65.60
N ARG A 140 -41.14 84.99 64.94
CA ARG A 140 -41.49 84.87 63.52
C ARG A 140 -40.25 84.90 62.62
N ILE A 141 -39.28 85.75 62.91
CA ILE A 141 -37.99 85.79 62.19
C ILE A 141 -37.23 84.48 62.40
N HIS A 142 -37.17 83.97 63.63
CA HIS A 142 -36.53 82.70 63.94
C HIS A 142 -37.22 81.52 63.22
N ASP A 143 -38.55 81.51 63.19
CA ASP A 143 -39.33 80.49 62.49
C ASP A 143 -39.14 80.57 60.98
N MET A 144 -39.08 81.77 60.41
CA MET A 144 -38.72 81.98 59.00
C MET A 144 -37.29 81.53 58.70
N GLN A 145 -36.32 81.82 59.57
CA GLN A 145 -34.94 81.37 59.43
C GLN A 145 -34.83 79.85 59.53
N ARG A 146 -35.60 79.22 60.42
CA ARG A 146 -35.70 77.76 60.55
C ARG A 146 -36.34 77.13 59.32
N GLN A 147 -37.38 77.75 58.76
CA GLN A 147 -38.00 77.31 57.50
C GLN A 147 -37.04 77.47 56.31
N CYS A 148 -36.34 78.59 56.21
CA CYS A 148 -35.31 78.83 55.18
C CYS A 148 -34.12 77.87 55.33
N GLY A 149 -33.69 77.56 56.56
CA GLY A 149 -32.65 76.57 56.83
C GLY A 149 -33.08 75.16 56.43
N ASN A 150 -34.33 74.78 56.73
CA ASN A 150 -34.90 73.49 56.33
C ASN A 150 -35.14 73.40 54.81
N ALA A 151 -35.49 74.49 54.14
CA ALA A 151 -35.65 74.52 52.69
C ALA A 151 -34.29 74.42 51.99
N ARG A 152 -33.26 75.14 52.46
CA ARG A 152 -31.89 75.04 51.94
C ARG A 152 -31.30 73.66 52.17
N SER A 153 -31.51 73.07 53.36
CA SER A 153 -31.04 71.71 53.61
C SER A 153 -31.73 70.69 52.69
N ARG A 154 -33.04 70.82 52.44
CA ARG A 154 -33.75 69.95 51.46
C ARG A 154 -33.21 70.09 50.03
N VAL A 155 -32.95 71.32 49.58
CA VAL A 155 -32.36 71.57 48.24
C VAL A 155 -30.94 71.00 48.16
N ASP A 156 -30.13 71.16 49.19
CA ASP A 156 -28.77 70.58 49.23
C ASP A 156 -28.79 69.05 49.27
N HIS A 157 -29.74 68.44 49.99
CA HIS A 157 -29.91 66.98 50.00
C HIS A 157 -30.42 66.46 48.64
N SER A 158 -31.35 67.17 48.00
CA SER A 158 -31.83 66.83 46.66
C SER A 158 -30.73 66.96 45.61
N ASN A 159 -29.92 68.02 45.66
CA ASN A 159 -28.79 68.21 44.74
C ASN A 159 -27.68 67.18 44.98
N ARG A 160 -27.42 66.79 46.23
CA ARG A 160 -26.48 65.71 46.57
C ARG A 160 -27.00 64.35 46.10
N GLN A 161 -28.30 64.08 46.24
CA GLN A 161 -28.94 62.85 45.78
C GLN A 161 -28.98 62.77 44.25
N SER A 162 -29.28 63.87 43.55
CA SER A 162 -29.23 63.95 42.09
C SER A 162 -27.81 63.76 41.54
N ARG A 163 -26.79 64.36 42.19
CA ARG A 163 -25.38 64.11 41.81
C ARG A 163 -24.97 62.66 42.05
N ARG A 164 -25.39 62.05 43.17
CA ARG A 164 -25.15 60.62 43.44
C ARG A 164 -25.83 59.73 42.40
N SER A 165 -27.08 60.02 42.06
CA SER A 165 -27.83 59.30 41.02
C SER A 165 -27.20 59.46 39.63
N CYS A 166 -26.69 60.65 39.27
CA CYS A 166 -25.97 60.86 38.01
C CYS A 166 -24.68 60.02 37.95
N ILE A 167 -23.88 60.00 39.02
CA ILE A 167 -22.67 59.19 39.11
C ILE A 167 -23.01 57.69 39.05
N GLU A 168 -24.10 57.27 39.69
CA GLU A 168 -24.58 55.89 39.65
C GLU A 168 -25.04 55.47 38.25
N ILE A 169 -25.81 56.31 37.56
CA ILE A 169 -26.23 56.09 36.17
C ILE A 169 -25.03 56.04 35.23
N GLU A 170 -24.03 56.92 35.41
CA GLU A 170 -22.79 56.89 34.63
C GLU A 170 -22.00 55.60 34.86
N LEU A 171 -21.91 55.15 36.11
CA LEU A 171 -21.22 53.91 36.47
C LEU A 171 -21.96 52.68 35.92
N GLN A 172 -23.29 52.66 35.99
CA GLN A 172 -24.13 51.63 35.39
C GLN A 172 -24.01 51.63 33.86
N THR A 173 -24.02 52.80 33.22
CA THR A 173 -23.85 52.94 31.76
C THR A 173 -22.46 52.51 31.32
N ARG A 174 -21.44 52.78 32.13
CA ARG A 174 -20.08 52.29 31.87
C ARG A 174 -20.00 50.76 32.01
N ALA A 175 -20.63 50.20 33.04
CA ALA A 175 -20.69 48.75 33.24
C ALA A 175 -21.42 48.05 32.09
N SER A 176 -22.56 48.58 31.65
CA SER A 176 -23.31 48.03 30.51
C SER A 176 -22.54 48.15 29.19
N ARG A 177 -21.82 49.25 28.95
CA ARG A 177 -20.94 49.39 27.78
C ARG A 177 -19.77 48.40 27.80
N LEU A 178 -19.19 48.12 28.95
CA LEU A 178 -18.13 47.11 29.08
C LEU A 178 -18.68 45.69 28.82
N GLN A 179 -19.88 45.40 29.31
CA GLN A 179 -20.57 44.14 29.01
C GLN A 179 -20.89 44.01 27.51
N LEU A 180 -21.41 45.06 26.88
CA LEU A 180 -21.67 45.08 25.44
C LEU A 180 -20.40 44.83 24.64
N ARG A 181 -19.28 45.49 24.97
CA ARG A 181 -17.98 45.23 24.33
C ARG A 181 -17.50 43.79 24.51
N GLY A 182 -17.72 43.20 25.68
CA GLY A 182 -17.39 41.80 25.92
C GLY A 182 -18.23 40.84 25.07
N LEU A 183 -19.53 41.13 24.91
CA LEU A 183 -20.42 40.36 24.05
C LEU A 183 -20.09 40.56 22.56
N GLU A 184 -19.76 41.77 22.14
CA GLU A 184 -19.29 42.09 20.78
C GLU A 184 -18.03 41.29 20.45
N ALA A 185 -17.02 41.33 21.33
CA ALA A 185 -15.79 40.55 21.16
C ALA A 185 -16.03 39.03 21.13
N HIS A 186 -16.98 38.52 21.93
CA HIS A 186 -17.35 37.11 21.88
C HIS A 186 -18.05 36.72 20.57
N VAL A 187 -18.94 37.59 20.05
CA VAL A 187 -19.60 37.38 18.75
C VAL A 187 -18.59 37.44 17.61
N GLU A 188 -17.63 38.36 17.64
CA GLU A 188 -16.53 38.41 16.68
C GLU A 188 -15.71 37.11 16.71
N PHE A 189 -15.31 36.67 17.90
CA PHE A 189 -14.57 35.41 18.08
C PHE A 189 -15.33 34.19 17.54
N GLU A 190 -16.63 34.04 17.85
CA GLU A 190 -17.42 32.92 17.32
C GLU A 190 -17.68 33.04 15.81
N THR A 191 -17.72 34.27 15.27
CA THR A 191 -17.83 34.50 13.83
C THR A 191 -16.55 34.09 13.10
N ASP A 192 -15.39 34.42 13.65
CA ASP A 192 -14.09 33.99 13.12
C ASP A 192 -13.93 32.47 13.22
N ARG A 193 -14.28 31.88 14.37
CA ARG A 193 -14.29 30.43 14.56
C ARG A 193 -15.19 29.72 13.56
N ARG A 194 -16.42 30.23 13.36
CA ARG A 194 -17.35 29.68 12.35
C ARG A 194 -16.79 29.82 10.94
N SER A 195 -16.10 30.92 10.64
CA SER A 195 -15.46 31.14 9.34
C SER A 195 -14.35 30.12 9.10
N GLY A 196 -13.51 29.83 10.12
CA GLY A 196 -12.51 28.76 10.06
C GLY A 196 -13.12 27.38 9.78
N ILE A 197 -14.17 27.00 10.49
CA ILE A 197 -14.89 25.73 10.24
C ILE A 197 -15.46 25.68 8.82
N ILE A 198 -15.97 26.79 8.28
CA ILE A 198 -16.46 26.84 6.89
C ILE A 198 -15.32 26.62 5.88
N GLU A 199 -14.13 27.16 6.14
CA GLU A 199 -12.95 26.94 5.29
C GLU A 199 -12.48 25.48 5.33
N GLU A 200 -12.45 24.86 6.51
CA GLU A 200 -12.16 23.43 6.68
C GLU A 200 -13.18 22.56 5.94
N VAL A 201 -14.48 22.84 6.06
CA VAL A 201 -15.53 22.13 5.31
C VAL A 201 -15.36 22.31 3.80
N LYS A 202 -14.96 23.50 3.33
CA LYS A 202 -14.66 23.72 1.91
C LYS A 202 -13.43 22.93 1.46
N ALA A 203 -12.40 22.80 2.31
CA ALA A 203 -11.23 21.97 2.03
C ALA A 203 -11.62 20.50 1.91
N LEU A 204 -12.33 19.96 2.90
CA LEU A 204 -12.83 18.57 2.87
C LEU A 204 -13.68 18.27 1.65
N ARG A 205 -14.52 19.22 1.19
CA ARG A 205 -15.29 19.06 -0.06
C ARG A 205 -14.40 18.91 -1.28
N ARG A 206 -13.34 19.73 -1.41
CA ARG A 206 -12.39 19.60 -2.51
C ARG A 206 -11.66 18.27 -2.46
N ASP A 207 -11.28 17.82 -1.27
CA ASP A 207 -10.62 16.52 -1.11
C ASP A 207 -11.54 15.36 -1.49
N ILE A 208 -12.83 15.41 -1.10
CA ILE A 208 -13.85 14.46 -1.54
C ILE A 208 -13.98 14.47 -3.07
N ASP A 209 -14.03 15.64 -3.71
CA ASP A 209 -14.14 15.74 -5.17
C ASP A 209 -12.91 15.12 -5.86
N VAL A 210 -11.70 15.37 -5.35
CA VAL A 210 -10.47 14.76 -5.86
C VAL A 210 -10.52 13.24 -5.71
N LEU A 211 -10.91 12.73 -4.54
CA LEU A 211 -11.04 11.29 -4.31
C LEU A 211 -12.08 10.64 -5.24
N LEU A 212 -13.23 11.28 -5.47
CA LEU A 212 -14.26 10.79 -6.40
C LEU A 212 -13.78 10.82 -7.86
N THR A 213 -12.93 11.78 -8.25
CA THR A 213 -12.32 11.77 -9.60
C THR A 213 -11.26 10.67 -9.74
N ALA A 214 -10.45 10.44 -8.69
CA ALA A 214 -9.48 9.37 -8.67
C ALA A 214 -10.15 7.99 -8.71
N GLN A 215 -11.24 7.81 -7.94
CA GLN A 215 -12.04 6.59 -7.96
C GLN A 215 -12.60 6.32 -9.36
N ARG A 216 -13.24 7.31 -10.01
CA ARG A 216 -13.77 7.15 -11.37
C ARG A 216 -12.70 6.74 -12.39
N ARG A 217 -11.51 7.35 -12.33
CA ARG A 217 -10.38 6.95 -13.18
C ARG A 217 -9.90 5.54 -12.87
N GLY A 218 -9.90 5.14 -11.59
CA GLY A 218 -9.61 3.77 -11.19
C GLY A 218 -10.59 2.78 -11.80
N ASP A 219 -11.90 3.07 -11.69
CA ASP A 219 -12.97 2.24 -12.25
C ASP A 219 -12.85 2.11 -13.78
N GLU A 220 -12.53 3.20 -14.49
CA GLU A 220 -12.27 3.20 -15.93
C GLU A 220 -11.12 2.25 -16.31
N ILE A 221 -9.99 2.31 -15.60
CA ILE A 221 -8.85 1.41 -15.81
C ILE A 221 -9.23 -0.06 -15.54
N PHE A 222 -10.01 -0.33 -14.48
CA PHE A 222 -10.48 -1.69 -14.21
C PHE A 222 -11.37 -2.22 -15.33
N GLN A 223 -12.25 -1.38 -15.88
CA GLN A 223 -13.12 -1.74 -16.99
C GLN A 223 -12.32 -2.01 -18.27
N GLU A 224 -11.30 -1.20 -18.55
CA GLU A 224 -10.37 -1.44 -19.67
C GLU A 224 -9.65 -2.78 -19.51
N ARG A 225 -9.14 -3.10 -18.31
CA ARG A 225 -8.48 -4.40 -18.03
C ARG A 225 -9.44 -5.59 -18.14
N GLU A 226 -10.69 -5.44 -17.72
CA GLU A 226 -11.71 -6.47 -17.89
C GLU A 226 -11.98 -6.74 -19.38
N ASN A 227 -12.07 -5.68 -20.20
CA ASN A 227 -12.24 -5.81 -21.64
C ASN A 227 -11.03 -6.47 -22.31
N GLU A 228 -9.79 -6.08 -21.97
CA GLU A 228 -8.56 -6.73 -22.47
C GLU A 228 -8.54 -8.23 -22.14
N MET A 229 -8.91 -8.60 -20.90
CA MET A 229 -8.98 -10.00 -20.49
C MET A 229 -10.02 -10.78 -21.30
N LEU A 230 -11.18 -10.18 -21.57
CA LEU A 230 -12.20 -10.78 -22.43
C LEU A 230 -11.73 -10.96 -23.88
N GLU A 231 -10.93 -10.03 -24.41
CA GLU A 231 -10.31 -10.16 -25.73
C GLU A 231 -9.29 -11.29 -25.77
N ILE A 232 -8.38 -11.37 -24.80
CA ILE A 232 -7.40 -12.47 -24.67
C ILE A 232 -8.11 -13.82 -24.56
N MET A 233 -9.21 -13.90 -23.81
CA MET A 233 -10.00 -15.13 -23.71
C MET A 233 -10.60 -15.54 -25.07
N LYS A 234 -11.09 -14.58 -25.87
CA LYS A 234 -11.61 -14.84 -27.22
C LYS A 234 -10.49 -15.31 -28.15
N GLU A 235 -9.32 -14.65 -28.13
CA GLU A 235 -8.16 -15.04 -28.92
C GLU A 235 -7.66 -16.43 -28.53
N THR A 236 -7.62 -16.74 -27.23
CA THR A 236 -7.24 -18.07 -26.72
C THR A 236 -8.23 -19.13 -27.18
N SER A 237 -9.54 -18.85 -27.13
CA SER A 237 -10.58 -19.76 -27.66
C SER A 237 -10.39 -20.01 -29.15
N PHE A 238 -10.13 -18.96 -29.93
CA PHE A 238 -9.86 -19.07 -31.36
C PHE A 238 -8.60 -19.89 -31.64
N LEU A 239 -7.51 -19.68 -30.89
CA LEU A 239 -6.29 -20.45 -31.05
C LEU A 239 -6.50 -21.94 -30.73
N ILE A 240 -7.31 -22.25 -29.72
CA ILE A 240 -7.69 -23.64 -29.40
C ILE A 240 -8.47 -24.26 -30.57
N GLU A 241 -9.41 -23.54 -31.18
CA GLU A 241 -10.15 -24.02 -32.35
C GLU A 241 -9.21 -24.30 -33.53
N VAL A 242 -8.28 -23.39 -33.84
CA VAL A 242 -7.27 -23.59 -34.89
C VAL A 242 -6.39 -24.81 -34.59
N CYS A 243 -5.91 -24.95 -33.35
CA CYS A 243 -5.12 -26.11 -32.93
C CYS A 243 -5.88 -27.43 -33.09
N ASN A 244 -7.18 -27.44 -32.78
CA ASN A 244 -8.04 -28.61 -32.94
C ASN A 244 -8.16 -28.99 -34.42
N VAL A 245 -8.42 -28.03 -35.32
CA VAL A 245 -8.47 -28.27 -36.78
C VAL A 245 -7.16 -28.86 -37.29
N LEU A 246 -6.02 -28.30 -36.89
CA LEU A 246 -4.69 -28.81 -37.29
C LEU A 246 -4.44 -30.24 -36.76
N CYS A 247 -4.94 -30.57 -35.58
CA CYS A 247 -4.84 -31.93 -35.04
C CYS A 247 -5.73 -32.91 -35.83
N GLU A 248 -6.95 -32.50 -36.19
CA GLU A 248 -7.85 -33.29 -37.04
C GLU A 248 -7.24 -33.55 -38.43
N GLU A 249 -6.67 -32.52 -39.07
CA GLU A 249 -5.97 -32.65 -40.35
C GLU A 249 -4.77 -33.60 -40.26
N ARG A 250 -3.93 -33.44 -39.23
CA ARG A 250 -2.79 -34.33 -38.98
C ARG A 250 -3.24 -35.78 -38.82
N ASP A 251 -4.31 -36.01 -38.07
CA ASP A 251 -4.80 -37.36 -37.82
C ASP A 251 -5.44 -37.97 -39.08
N ALA A 252 -6.09 -37.16 -39.92
CA ALA A 252 -6.54 -37.58 -41.25
C ALA A 252 -5.37 -37.98 -42.17
N TYR A 253 -4.27 -37.20 -42.20
CA TYR A 253 -3.08 -37.56 -42.99
C TYR A 253 -2.38 -38.82 -42.48
N ARG A 254 -2.30 -39.02 -41.16
CA ARG A 254 -1.79 -40.26 -40.57
C ARG A 254 -2.62 -41.47 -40.98
N GLN A 255 -3.94 -41.31 -40.99
CA GLN A 255 -4.83 -42.38 -41.46
C GLN A 255 -4.59 -42.70 -42.94
N GLN A 256 -4.47 -41.68 -43.80
CA GLN A 256 -4.14 -41.87 -45.22
C GLN A 256 -2.79 -42.56 -45.43
N LEU A 257 -1.78 -42.21 -44.62
CA LEU A 257 -0.47 -42.84 -44.68
C LEU A 257 -0.55 -44.34 -44.34
N ILE A 258 -1.30 -44.70 -43.29
CA ILE A 258 -1.50 -46.09 -42.88
C ILE A 258 -2.26 -46.86 -43.97
N GLU A 259 -3.29 -46.26 -44.56
CA GLU A 259 -4.04 -46.86 -45.68
C GLU A 259 -3.14 -47.11 -46.90
N LEU A 260 -2.28 -46.14 -47.24
CA LEU A 260 -1.32 -46.27 -48.35
C LEU A 260 -0.25 -47.33 -48.07
N GLN A 261 0.28 -47.38 -46.84
CA GLN A 261 1.22 -48.42 -46.43
C GLN A 261 0.58 -49.82 -46.54
N ARG A 262 -0.65 -49.98 -46.05
CA ARG A 262 -1.39 -51.23 -46.16
C ARG A 262 -1.65 -51.63 -47.62
N ALA A 263 -1.98 -50.67 -48.49
CA ALA A 263 -2.14 -50.92 -49.91
C ALA A 263 -0.81 -51.35 -50.55
N SER A 264 0.30 -50.68 -50.22
CA SER A 264 1.63 -51.03 -50.70
C SER A 264 2.09 -52.41 -50.24
N GLU A 265 1.78 -52.80 -48.99
CA GLU A 265 2.07 -54.14 -48.46
C GLU A 265 1.27 -55.21 -49.20
N ALA A 266 -0.03 -54.96 -49.45
CA ALA A 266 -0.89 -55.86 -50.21
C ALA A 266 -0.42 -56.02 -51.66
N ASP A 267 -0.01 -54.92 -52.31
CA ASP A 267 0.56 -54.96 -53.66
C ASP A 267 1.88 -55.73 -53.67
N HIS A 268 2.77 -55.50 -52.69
CA HIS A 268 4.03 -56.24 -52.56
C HIS A 268 3.79 -57.74 -52.37
N GLU A 269 2.86 -58.13 -51.50
CA GLU A 269 2.46 -59.53 -51.32
C GLU A 269 1.91 -60.13 -52.64
N ALA A 270 1.11 -59.38 -53.39
CA ALA A 270 0.63 -59.80 -54.70
C ALA A 270 1.76 -60.00 -55.73
N TYR A 271 2.76 -59.11 -55.72
CA TYR A 271 3.95 -59.24 -56.57
C TYR A 271 4.79 -60.46 -56.20
N GLU A 272 5.06 -60.70 -54.91
CA GLU A 272 5.83 -61.86 -54.44
C GLU A 272 5.13 -63.18 -54.78
N ASN A 273 3.80 -63.22 -54.66
CA ASN A 273 3.00 -64.37 -55.08
C ASN A 273 3.11 -64.62 -56.60
N ALA A 274 2.94 -63.57 -57.42
CA ALA A 274 3.07 -63.69 -58.87
C ALA A 274 4.50 -64.08 -59.29
N PHE A 275 5.52 -63.56 -58.60
CA PHE A 275 6.91 -63.91 -58.83
C PHE A 275 7.18 -65.38 -58.49
N SER A 276 6.68 -65.86 -57.35
CA SER A 276 6.78 -67.26 -56.94
C SER A 276 6.11 -68.20 -57.95
N ASP A 277 4.95 -67.81 -58.49
CA ASP A 277 4.25 -68.56 -59.55
C ASP A 277 5.07 -68.63 -60.85
N LEU A 278 5.67 -67.51 -61.27
CA LEU A 278 6.56 -67.43 -62.43
C LEU A 278 7.80 -68.30 -62.28
N VAL A 279 8.47 -68.24 -61.12
CA VAL A 279 9.61 -69.11 -60.79
C VAL A 279 9.17 -70.58 -60.84
N GLY A 280 8.02 -70.91 -60.28
CA GLY A 280 7.47 -72.27 -60.34
C GLY A 280 7.16 -72.75 -61.77
N VAL A 281 6.72 -71.86 -62.66
CA VAL A 281 6.55 -72.16 -64.10
C VAL A 281 7.91 -72.40 -64.76
N GLU A 282 8.90 -71.56 -64.48
CA GLU A 282 10.26 -71.69 -65.03
C GLU A 282 10.93 -72.99 -64.58
N GLU A 283 10.79 -73.38 -63.32
CA GLU A 283 11.29 -74.66 -62.81
C GLU A 283 10.61 -75.84 -63.51
N ARG A 284 9.28 -75.79 -63.69
CA ARG A 284 8.53 -76.81 -64.44
C ARG A 284 9.01 -76.90 -65.89
N ASP A 285 9.27 -75.76 -66.55
CA ASP A 285 9.83 -75.70 -67.90
C ASP A 285 11.27 -76.25 -67.96
N LYS A 286 12.13 -75.91 -67.00
CA LYS A 286 13.48 -76.47 -66.85
C LYS A 286 13.44 -77.99 -66.73
N VAL A 287 12.55 -78.53 -65.89
CA VAL A 287 12.35 -79.98 -65.72
C VAL A 287 11.84 -80.62 -67.02
N LEU A 288 10.89 -79.98 -67.71
CA LEU A 288 10.35 -80.49 -68.97
C LEU A 288 11.40 -80.46 -70.09
N LYS A 289 12.17 -79.37 -70.23
CA LYS A 289 13.33 -79.27 -71.13
C LYS A 289 14.39 -80.32 -70.81
N ALA A 290 14.69 -80.57 -69.53
CA ALA A 290 15.62 -81.63 -69.12
C ALA A 290 15.11 -83.01 -69.55
N LYS A 291 13.83 -83.33 -69.32
CA LYS A 291 13.20 -84.59 -69.78
C LYS A 291 13.20 -84.72 -71.30
N LEU A 292 12.92 -83.63 -72.03
CA LEU A 292 12.99 -83.62 -73.50
C LEU A 292 14.42 -83.85 -74.00
N ARG A 293 15.42 -83.20 -73.40
CA ARG A 293 16.85 -83.44 -73.73
C ARG A 293 17.26 -84.89 -73.44
N GLU A 294 16.83 -85.44 -72.31
CA GLU A 294 17.08 -86.86 -71.98
C GLU A 294 16.39 -87.79 -73.01
N GLY A 295 15.16 -87.47 -73.42
CA GLY A 295 14.44 -88.19 -74.47
C GLY A 295 15.12 -88.12 -75.84
N VAL A 296 15.61 -86.94 -76.24
CA VAL A 296 16.39 -86.75 -77.48
C VAL A 296 17.70 -87.54 -77.40
N ALA A 297 18.43 -87.47 -76.29
CA ALA A 297 19.67 -88.23 -76.10
C ALA A 297 19.42 -89.74 -76.21
N LYS A 298 18.32 -90.26 -75.65
CA LYS A 298 17.91 -91.67 -75.82
C LYS A 298 17.61 -92.01 -77.28
N LEU A 299 16.86 -91.18 -77.99
CA LEU A 299 16.58 -91.37 -79.42
C LEU A 299 17.87 -91.30 -80.26
N GLU A 300 18.81 -90.42 -79.93
CA GLU A 300 20.12 -90.35 -80.58
C GLU A 300 20.99 -91.58 -80.26
N ASP A 301 20.92 -92.11 -79.05
CA ASP A 301 21.59 -93.36 -78.68
C ASP A 301 20.99 -94.57 -79.40
N GLU A 302 19.66 -94.64 -79.51
CA GLU A 302 18.95 -95.64 -80.32
C GLU A 302 19.32 -95.50 -81.80
N LEU A 303 19.31 -94.29 -82.34
CA LEU A 303 19.73 -94.02 -83.72
C LEU A 303 21.20 -94.41 -83.92
N ARG A 304 22.07 -94.12 -82.94
CA ARG A 304 23.48 -94.56 -82.95
C ARG A 304 23.62 -96.08 -82.85
N SER A 305 22.74 -96.76 -82.12
CA SER A 305 22.69 -98.23 -82.11
C SER A 305 22.30 -98.75 -83.48
N VAL A 306 21.23 -98.20 -84.07
CA VAL A 306 20.76 -98.55 -85.41
C VAL A 306 21.79 -98.24 -86.48
N THR A 307 22.49 -97.10 -86.41
CA THR A 307 23.59 -96.79 -87.34
C THR A 307 24.79 -97.67 -87.08
N ARG A 308 25.14 -98.05 -85.84
CA ARG A 308 26.20 -99.05 -85.59
C ARG A 308 25.81 -100.43 -86.11
N GLU A 309 24.56 -100.82 -85.98
CA GLU A 309 24.01 -102.07 -86.55
C GLU A 309 24.03 -102.00 -88.07
N ARG A 310 23.64 -100.86 -88.66
CA ARG A 310 23.72 -100.60 -90.10
C ARG A 310 25.16 -100.51 -90.59
N GLU A 311 26.09 -99.94 -89.82
CA GLU A 311 27.52 -99.86 -90.13
C GLU A 311 28.21 -101.19 -89.89
N ALA A 312 27.72 -102.05 -88.99
CA ALA A 312 28.16 -103.43 -88.88
C ALA A 312 27.66 -104.24 -90.09
N ALA A 313 26.43 -103.97 -90.56
CA ALA A 313 25.90 -104.50 -91.81
C ALA A 313 26.63 -103.92 -93.04
N GLU A 314 27.02 -102.65 -93.03
CA GLU A 314 27.79 -102.00 -94.09
C GLU A 314 29.29 -102.31 -93.99
N ARG A 315 29.86 -102.66 -92.83
CA ARG A 315 31.23 -103.20 -92.68
C ARG A 315 31.34 -104.63 -93.20
N LEU A 316 30.26 -105.41 -93.14
CA LEU A 316 30.12 -106.65 -93.91
C LEU A 316 30.05 -106.40 -95.44
N VAL A 317 29.85 -105.16 -95.90
CA VAL A 317 29.79 -104.77 -97.32
C VAL A 317 30.99 -103.93 -97.77
N ARG A 318 31.71 -103.26 -96.85
CA ARG A 318 32.87 -102.37 -97.14
C ARG A 318 34.24 -103.01 -96.91
N GLU A 319 34.31 -104.30 -96.58
CA GLU A 319 35.58 -105.05 -96.63
C GLU A 319 36.10 -105.32 -98.06
N ASP A 320 35.41 -104.83 -99.12
CA ASP A 320 35.83 -105.03 -100.52
C ASP A 320 36.19 -103.74 -101.30
N GLU A 321 36.16 -102.54 -100.70
CA GLU A 321 36.58 -101.32 -101.41
C GLU A 321 37.60 -100.48 -100.64
N ALA A 322 38.83 -100.77 -101.04
CA ALA A 322 40.09 -100.25 -100.59
C ALA A 322 40.26 -98.72 -100.72
N ALA A 323 41.20 -98.24 -99.91
CA ALA A 323 42.32 -97.41 -100.36
C ALA A 323 42.01 -96.19 -101.26
N SER A 324 42.17 -94.99 -100.68
CA SER A 324 43.21 -94.03 -101.09
C SER A 324 42.82 -92.55 -100.92
N ARG A 325 43.71 -91.85 -100.18
CA ARG A 325 44.11 -90.42 -100.24
C ARG A 325 43.42 -89.43 -99.28
N ALA A 326 44.05 -88.38 -98.74
CA ALA A 326 45.43 -87.98 -98.41
C ALA A 326 45.43 -86.44 -98.16
N ILE A 327 46.06 -85.97 -97.07
CA ILE A 327 46.83 -84.70 -96.93
C ILE A 327 46.10 -83.34 -96.68
N ARG A 328 46.38 -82.68 -95.53
CA ARG A 328 47.07 -81.34 -95.33
C ARG A 328 46.88 -80.79 -93.89
N HIS A 329 47.94 -80.59 -93.08
CA HIS A 329 48.75 -79.35 -92.81
C HIS A 329 48.05 -78.30 -91.91
N GLY A 330 48.65 -77.66 -90.90
CA GLY A 330 50.04 -77.65 -90.42
C GLY A 330 50.22 -76.72 -89.19
N GLU A 331 51.28 -76.98 -88.42
CA GLU A 331 51.95 -76.09 -87.45
C GLU A 331 52.71 -74.96 -88.16
N ASN A 332 52.94 -73.82 -87.49
CA ASN A 332 54.03 -72.89 -87.82
C ASN A 332 54.42 -72.04 -86.59
N GLY A 333 55.71 -71.92 -86.34
CA GLY A 333 56.32 -71.05 -85.32
C GLY A 333 57.26 -69.99 -85.90
N ASN A 334 58.07 -69.45 -84.99
CA ASN A 334 59.36 -68.74 -85.12
C ASN A 334 59.45 -67.21 -85.35
N ASP A 335 60.30 -66.63 -84.50
CA ASP A 335 61.47 -65.77 -84.77
C ASP A 335 61.36 -64.23 -84.89
N ASP A 336 61.97 -63.59 -83.88
CA ASP A 336 63.22 -62.80 -83.98
C ASP A 336 63.17 -61.26 -83.93
N ASP A 337 64.13 -60.78 -83.12
CA ASP A 337 64.99 -59.62 -83.31
C ASP A 337 64.72 -58.23 -82.66
N SER A 338 65.77 -57.79 -81.94
CA SER A 338 66.29 -56.42 -81.80
C SER A 338 65.68 -55.38 -80.83
N GLU A 339 66.43 -55.09 -79.76
CA GLU A 339 66.58 -53.77 -79.09
C GLU A 339 67.01 -52.66 -80.11
N PRO A 340 66.86 -51.32 -79.87
CA PRO A 340 67.10 -50.61 -78.59
C PRO A 340 66.29 -49.29 -78.33
N GLU A 341 66.55 -48.70 -77.16
CA GLU A 341 66.41 -47.27 -76.80
C GLU A 341 65.03 -46.60 -76.88
N ASN A 342 64.33 -46.49 -75.73
CA ASN A 342 63.33 -45.43 -75.54
C ASN A 342 63.09 -45.05 -74.07
N ASN A 343 64.02 -44.29 -73.49
CA ASN A 343 63.96 -43.81 -72.10
C ASN A 343 62.86 -42.74 -71.85
N ASP A 344 62.18 -42.23 -72.87
CA ASP A 344 60.98 -41.37 -72.70
C ASP A 344 59.68 -42.20 -72.61
N LEU A 345 59.59 -43.34 -73.31
CA LEU A 345 58.45 -44.25 -73.18
C LEU A 345 58.44 -44.98 -71.84
N SER A 346 59.59 -45.40 -71.29
CA SER A 346 59.59 -46.02 -69.94
C SER A 346 59.08 -45.08 -68.84
N ARG A 347 59.27 -43.77 -68.99
CA ARG A 347 58.77 -42.80 -68.01
C ARG A 347 57.26 -42.58 -68.17
N GLN A 348 56.77 -42.54 -69.41
CA GLN A 348 55.35 -42.46 -69.70
C GLN A 348 54.63 -43.76 -69.35
N VAL A 349 55.25 -44.92 -69.59
CA VAL A 349 54.77 -46.25 -69.18
C VAL A 349 54.79 -46.36 -67.66
N ALA A 350 55.81 -45.89 -66.95
CA ALA A 350 55.79 -45.86 -65.49
C ALA A 350 54.70 -44.93 -64.93
N GLU A 351 54.41 -43.80 -65.60
CA GLU A 351 53.27 -42.95 -65.26
C GLU A 351 51.93 -43.65 -65.55
N PHE A 352 51.79 -44.33 -66.70
CA PHE A 352 50.62 -45.12 -67.04
C PHE A 352 50.44 -46.31 -66.10
N GLU A 353 51.50 -47.02 -65.74
CA GLU A 353 51.50 -48.10 -64.75
C GLU A 353 51.11 -47.57 -63.37
N ARG A 354 51.53 -46.36 -63.00
CA ARG A 354 51.10 -45.70 -61.76
C ARG A 354 49.64 -45.26 -61.82
N TYR A 355 49.15 -44.78 -62.96
CA TYR A 355 47.74 -44.43 -63.15
C TYR A 355 46.87 -45.69 -63.16
N ILE A 356 47.26 -46.73 -63.89
CA ILE A 356 46.61 -48.04 -63.94
C ILE A 356 46.66 -48.67 -62.56
N GLY A 357 47.76 -48.56 -61.81
CA GLY A 357 47.86 -49.03 -60.43
C GLY A 357 46.86 -48.35 -59.49
N ARG A 358 46.68 -47.02 -59.58
CA ARG A 358 45.63 -46.32 -58.83
C ARG A 358 44.23 -46.71 -59.28
N LEU A 359 44.03 -46.91 -60.58
CA LEU A 359 42.76 -47.35 -61.14
C LEU A 359 42.44 -48.79 -60.73
N ALA A 360 43.45 -49.65 -60.64
CA ALA A 360 43.37 -51.02 -60.14
C ALA A 360 43.04 -51.04 -58.64
N GLU A 361 43.68 -50.18 -57.84
CA GLU A 361 43.36 -50.00 -56.41
C GLU A 361 41.91 -49.51 -56.21
N MET A 362 41.45 -48.55 -57.03
CA MET A 362 40.08 -48.05 -56.96
C MET A 362 39.04 -49.04 -57.49
N ALA A 363 39.36 -49.80 -58.53
CA ALA A 363 38.50 -50.84 -59.09
C ALA A 363 38.52 -52.15 -58.26
N GLY A 364 39.52 -52.31 -57.39
CA GLY A 364 39.75 -53.53 -56.60
C GLY A 364 40.17 -54.75 -57.43
N SER A 365 40.65 -54.55 -58.66
CA SER A 365 41.07 -55.60 -59.60
C SER A 365 42.30 -55.16 -60.39
N GLU A 366 43.30 -56.04 -60.52
CA GLU A 366 44.50 -55.83 -61.36
C GLU A 366 44.26 -56.19 -62.84
N SER A 367 43.08 -56.71 -63.16
CA SER A 367 42.69 -57.10 -64.52
C SER A 367 42.35 -55.87 -65.37
N LEU A 368 43.13 -55.62 -66.42
CA LEU A 368 42.93 -54.50 -67.35
C LEU A 368 41.50 -54.38 -67.92
N PRO A 369 40.82 -55.47 -68.37
CA PRO A 369 39.44 -55.36 -68.84
C PRO A 369 38.46 -54.97 -67.73
N ASP A 370 38.71 -55.35 -66.47
CA ASP A 370 37.85 -54.95 -65.35
C ASP A 370 38.07 -53.47 -65.00
N ILE A 371 39.30 -52.98 -65.12
CA ILE A 371 39.65 -51.56 -64.95
C ILE A 371 39.01 -50.72 -66.07
N GLU A 372 39.07 -51.17 -67.32
CA GLU A 372 38.43 -50.51 -68.46
C GLU A 372 36.91 -50.46 -68.25
N ARG A 373 36.31 -51.59 -67.85
CA ARG A 373 34.88 -51.68 -67.54
C ARG A 373 34.49 -50.75 -66.39
N TYR A 374 35.30 -50.70 -65.33
CA TYR A 374 35.12 -49.77 -64.22
C TYR A 374 35.12 -48.32 -64.73
N ILE A 375 36.06 -47.92 -65.59
CA ILE A 375 36.19 -46.54 -66.09
C ILE A 375 35.08 -46.17 -67.07
N CYS A 376 34.85 -47.00 -68.09
CA CYS A 376 33.94 -46.70 -69.20
C CYS A 376 32.47 -46.92 -68.85
N GLU A 377 32.13 -48.00 -68.13
CA GLU A 377 30.72 -48.30 -67.80
C GLU A 377 30.27 -47.55 -66.53
N GLY A 378 31.14 -47.42 -65.52
CA GLY A 378 30.81 -46.71 -64.28
C GLY A 378 31.07 -45.20 -64.31
N GLY A 379 31.61 -44.67 -65.41
CA GLY A 379 32.03 -43.26 -65.51
C GLY A 379 30.86 -42.29 -65.39
N GLU A 380 29.75 -42.57 -66.08
CA GLU A 380 28.56 -41.73 -66.07
C GLU A 380 27.86 -41.76 -64.70
N GLU A 381 27.72 -42.93 -64.09
CA GLU A 381 27.12 -43.10 -62.76
C GLU A 381 27.93 -42.38 -61.68
N ARG A 382 29.27 -42.47 -61.73
CA ARG A 382 30.14 -41.75 -60.79
C ARG A 382 30.09 -40.23 -61.00
N PHE A 383 29.96 -39.77 -62.24
CA PHE A 383 29.77 -38.34 -62.51
C PHE A 383 28.41 -37.83 -61.99
N GLN A 384 27.35 -38.63 -62.11
CA GLN A 384 26.04 -38.34 -61.51
C GLN A 384 26.13 -38.33 -59.98
N LEU A 385 26.81 -39.30 -59.37
CA LEU A 385 27.08 -39.34 -57.93
C LEU A 385 27.89 -38.12 -57.47
N TYR A 386 28.90 -37.68 -58.22
CA TYR A 386 29.68 -36.49 -57.90
C TYR A 386 28.83 -35.22 -58.00
N SER A 387 27.98 -35.13 -59.03
CA SER A 387 27.03 -34.03 -59.18
C SER A 387 26.00 -34.00 -58.04
N LEU A 388 25.53 -35.17 -57.61
CA LEU A 388 24.62 -35.30 -56.48
C LEU A 388 25.31 -34.96 -55.17
N LEU A 389 26.54 -35.44 -54.95
CA LEU A 389 27.36 -35.08 -53.79
C LEU A 389 27.53 -33.56 -53.70
N HIS A 390 27.87 -32.91 -54.82
CA HIS A 390 28.05 -31.46 -54.85
C HIS A 390 26.75 -30.71 -54.54
N ARG A 391 25.62 -31.15 -55.10
CA ARG A 391 24.29 -30.61 -54.75
C ARG A 391 23.97 -30.79 -53.27
N THR A 392 24.20 -31.99 -52.72
CA THR A 392 23.96 -32.23 -51.30
C THR A 392 24.88 -31.40 -50.40
N GLN A 393 26.10 -31.11 -50.86
CA GLN A 393 27.04 -30.26 -50.14
C GLN A 393 26.61 -28.78 -50.18
N ASP A 394 26.08 -28.33 -51.31
CA ASP A 394 25.50 -26.99 -51.46
C ASP A 394 24.21 -26.85 -50.62
N ASP A 395 23.36 -27.88 -50.60
CA ASP A 395 22.15 -27.93 -49.78
C ASP A 395 22.49 -27.92 -48.28
N LEU A 396 23.53 -28.65 -47.86
CA LEU A 396 24.04 -28.61 -46.48
C LEU A 396 24.53 -27.21 -46.11
N ALA A 397 25.30 -26.55 -46.97
CA ALA A 397 25.78 -25.18 -46.73
C ALA A 397 24.62 -24.17 -46.66
N ALA A 398 23.56 -24.37 -47.47
CA ALA A 398 22.35 -23.56 -47.41
C ALA A 398 21.58 -23.75 -46.09
N LEU A 399 21.43 -25.00 -45.64
CA LEU A 399 20.78 -25.34 -44.37
C LEU A 399 21.58 -24.85 -43.15
N GLU A 400 22.91 -24.90 -43.19
CA GLU A 400 23.75 -24.33 -42.13
C GLU A 400 23.55 -22.83 -42.02
N LYS A 401 23.49 -22.12 -43.15
CA LYS A 401 23.22 -20.68 -43.19
C LYS A 401 21.82 -20.32 -42.68
N GLU A 402 20.81 -21.12 -43.03
CA GLU A 402 19.44 -20.95 -42.51
C GLU A 402 19.38 -21.19 -40.99
N LYS A 403 20.06 -22.23 -40.51
CA LYS A 403 20.19 -22.52 -39.07
C LYS A 403 20.85 -21.37 -38.32
N GLU A 404 21.93 -20.79 -38.84
CA GLU A 404 22.59 -19.63 -38.24
C GLU A 404 21.65 -18.41 -38.21
N ALA A 405 20.97 -18.11 -39.32
CA ALA A 405 19.99 -17.02 -39.38
C ALA A 405 18.82 -17.21 -38.40
N LEU A 406 18.32 -18.44 -38.25
CA LEU A 406 17.27 -18.78 -37.28
C LEU A 406 17.79 -18.70 -35.84
N GLN A 407 19.04 -19.06 -35.58
CA GLN A 407 19.64 -18.91 -34.26
C GLN A 407 19.83 -17.44 -33.89
N GLU A 408 20.25 -16.60 -34.84
CA GLU A 408 20.37 -15.15 -34.66
C GLU A 408 18.99 -14.50 -34.45
N ALA A 409 17.99 -14.85 -35.27
CA ALA A 409 16.62 -14.40 -35.09
C ALA A 409 16.03 -14.86 -33.75
N ARG A 410 16.33 -16.09 -33.32
CA ARG A 410 15.92 -16.60 -32.01
C ARG A 410 16.62 -15.85 -30.89
N TRP A 411 17.91 -15.57 -31.00
CA TRP A 411 18.67 -14.80 -30.03
C TRP A 411 18.06 -13.40 -29.86
N ILE A 412 17.80 -12.70 -30.98
CA ILE A 412 17.12 -11.40 -31.01
C ILE A 412 15.68 -11.46 -30.47
N ALA A 413 14.98 -12.58 -30.64
CA ALA A 413 13.63 -12.76 -30.11
C ALA A 413 13.61 -13.13 -28.61
N THR A 414 14.63 -13.84 -28.12
CA THR A 414 14.75 -14.24 -26.71
C THR A 414 15.39 -13.15 -25.86
N GLU A 415 16.42 -12.48 -26.36
CA GLU A 415 16.84 -11.16 -25.92
C GLU A 415 15.94 -10.14 -26.62
N GLY A 416 14.64 -10.17 -26.28
CA GLY A 416 13.77 -9.04 -26.61
C GLY A 416 14.45 -7.74 -26.19
N SER A 417 14.16 -6.64 -26.90
CA SER A 417 14.67 -5.29 -26.60
C SER A 417 14.81 -5.10 -25.09
N GLU A 418 15.90 -4.52 -24.58
CA GLU A 418 16.08 -4.26 -23.13
C GLU A 418 14.82 -3.66 -22.47
N VAL A 419 14.03 -2.93 -23.25
CA VAL A 419 12.70 -2.41 -22.93
C VAL A 419 11.67 -3.50 -22.56
N GLU A 420 11.59 -4.60 -23.32
CA GLU A 420 10.72 -5.74 -23.00
C GLU A 420 11.19 -6.49 -21.76
N HIS A 421 12.50 -6.63 -21.56
CA HIS A 421 13.01 -7.26 -20.35
C HIS A 421 12.71 -6.41 -19.11
N HIS A 422 12.89 -5.09 -19.20
CA HIS A 422 12.50 -4.15 -18.16
C HIS A 422 10.99 -4.16 -17.91
N ALA A 423 10.17 -4.23 -18.97
CA ALA A 423 8.72 -4.35 -18.83
C ALA A 423 8.31 -5.66 -18.14
N ARG A 424 9.00 -6.78 -18.42
CA ARG A 424 8.77 -8.05 -17.70
C ARG A 424 9.18 -7.96 -16.23
N GLU A 425 10.33 -7.35 -15.93
CA GLU A 425 10.79 -7.14 -14.56
C GLU A 425 9.84 -6.23 -13.77
N GLU A 426 9.37 -5.13 -14.37
CA GLU A 426 8.35 -4.27 -13.78
C GLU A 426 7.03 -5.03 -13.54
N LEU A 427 6.62 -5.86 -14.49
CA LEU A 427 5.40 -6.66 -14.37
C LEU A 427 5.54 -7.71 -13.25
N GLU A 428 6.69 -8.37 -13.13
CA GLU A 428 7.01 -9.27 -12.03
C GLU A 428 7.06 -8.53 -10.68
N GLU A 429 7.64 -7.33 -10.62
CA GLU A 429 7.67 -6.51 -9.42
C GLU A 429 6.26 -6.05 -9.00
N LEU A 430 5.43 -5.64 -9.96
CA LEU A 430 4.03 -5.28 -9.72
C LEU A 430 3.21 -6.49 -9.28
N GLN A 431 3.42 -7.66 -9.88
CA GLN A 431 2.80 -8.91 -9.43
C GLN A 431 3.23 -9.28 -8.00
N ALA A 432 4.51 -9.10 -7.66
CA ALA A 432 5.01 -9.34 -6.32
C ALA A 432 4.38 -8.36 -5.30
N LYS A 433 4.29 -7.07 -5.64
CA LYS A 433 3.61 -6.06 -4.82
C LYS A 433 2.14 -6.39 -4.61
N LEU A 434 1.45 -6.84 -5.65
CA LEU A 434 0.04 -7.22 -5.58
C LEU A 434 -0.17 -8.43 -4.65
N ARG A 435 0.67 -9.47 -4.78
CA ARG A 435 0.64 -10.63 -3.86
C ARG A 435 0.92 -10.22 -2.41
N GLN A 436 1.86 -9.30 -2.19
CA GLN A 436 2.14 -8.80 -0.85
C GLN A 436 0.95 -8.07 -0.24
N ILE A 437 0.30 -7.17 -0.99
CA ILE A 437 -0.91 -6.46 -0.55
C ILE A 437 -2.04 -7.44 -0.23
N GLN A 438 -2.20 -8.51 -1.02
CA GLN A 438 -3.20 -9.55 -0.74
C GLN A 438 -2.93 -10.27 0.58
N ILE A 439 -1.68 -10.63 0.86
CA ILE A 439 -1.28 -11.25 2.13
C ILE A 439 -1.56 -10.29 3.30
N ASP A 440 -1.12 -9.03 3.18
CA ASP A 440 -1.30 -8.03 4.21
C ASP A 440 -2.80 -7.75 4.49
N THR A 441 -3.62 -7.73 3.44
CA THR A 441 -5.08 -7.55 3.56
C THR A 441 -5.71 -8.72 4.31
N LEU A 442 -5.33 -9.95 3.98
CA LEU A 442 -5.84 -11.16 4.64
C LEU A 442 -5.42 -11.22 6.11
N ASP A 443 -4.18 -10.82 6.43
CA ASP A 443 -3.70 -10.70 7.81
C ASP A 443 -4.49 -9.64 8.61
N HIS A 444 -4.81 -8.50 7.99
CA HIS A 444 -5.62 -7.46 8.62
C HIS A 444 -7.08 -7.90 8.84
N GLU A 445 -7.66 -8.65 7.90
CA GLU A 445 -8.99 -9.25 8.05
C GLU A 445 -9.02 -10.25 9.22
N GLN A 446 -8.03 -11.15 9.31
CA GLN A 446 -7.92 -12.09 10.43
C GLN A 446 -7.75 -11.38 11.77
N GLN A 447 -6.94 -10.32 11.82
CA GLN A 447 -6.79 -9.50 13.03
C GLN A 447 -8.11 -8.82 13.41
N ALA A 448 -8.83 -8.25 12.44
CA ALA A 448 -10.12 -7.62 12.66
C ALA A 448 -11.15 -8.64 13.16
N GLU A 449 -11.17 -9.86 12.62
CA GLU A 449 -12.02 -10.96 13.09
C GLU A 449 -11.67 -11.39 14.52
N CYS A 450 -10.38 -11.50 14.85
CA CYS A 450 -9.93 -11.82 16.21
C CYS A 450 -10.39 -10.75 17.22
N VAL A 451 -10.20 -9.47 16.91
CA VAL A 451 -10.67 -8.35 17.76
C VAL A 451 -12.20 -8.35 17.85
N ARG A 452 -12.90 -8.60 16.75
CA ARG A 452 -14.37 -8.73 16.72
C ARG A 452 -14.87 -9.87 17.61
N ALA A 453 -14.17 -11.00 17.63
CA ALA A 453 -14.49 -12.14 18.49
C ALA A 453 -14.21 -11.81 19.97
N GLN A 454 -13.12 -11.10 20.28
CA GLN A 454 -12.81 -10.65 21.63
C GLN A 454 -13.84 -9.64 22.16
N ILE A 455 -14.27 -8.68 21.34
CA ILE A 455 -15.32 -7.73 21.71
C ILE A 455 -16.60 -8.49 22.01
N ASP A 456 -17.03 -9.42 21.14
CA ASP A 456 -18.24 -10.23 21.36
C ASP A 456 -18.17 -11.06 22.63
N ALA A 457 -17.01 -11.64 22.93
CA ALA A 457 -16.80 -12.39 24.16
C ALA A 457 -16.91 -11.50 25.40
N SER A 458 -16.56 -10.21 25.31
CA SER A 458 -16.65 -9.25 26.43
C SER A 458 -18.02 -8.59 26.62
N LEU A 459 -18.89 -8.57 25.60
CA LEU A 459 -20.24 -8.00 25.70
C LEU A 459 -21.06 -8.56 26.89
N PRO A 460 -21.14 -9.89 27.15
CA PRO A 460 -21.91 -10.39 28.30
C PRO A 460 -21.32 -9.95 29.65
N ASP A 461 -20.00 -9.79 29.76
CA ASP A 461 -19.36 -9.31 30.98
C ASP A 461 -19.69 -7.82 31.23
N VAL A 462 -19.65 -7.01 30.18
CA VAL A 462 -20.04 -5.59 30.25
C VAL A 462 -21.52 -5.46 30.63
N GLN A 463 -22.41 -6.27 30.04
CA GLN A 463 -23.83 -6.29 30.40
C GLN A 463 -24.02 -6.69 31.87
N SER A 464 -23.32 -7.72 32.34
CA SER A 464 -23.38 -8.18 33.73
C SER A 464 -22.96 -7.09 34.71
N ILE A 465 -21.87 -6.36 34.42
CA ILE A 465 -21.41 -5.23 35.24
C ILE A 465 -22.42 -4.09 35.20
N PHE A 466 -22.95 -3.76 34.03
CA PHE A 466 -23.97 -2.72 33.85
C PHE A 466 -25.20 -2.99 34.72
N ASP A 467 -25.73 -4.22 34.65
CA ASP A 467 -26.88 -4.68 35.43
C ASP A 467 -26.57 -4.71 36.93
N ALA A 468 -25.37 -5.17 37.33
CA ALA A 468 -24.96 -5.25 38.73
C ALA A 468 -24.81 -3.87 39.40
N LEU A 469 -24.38 -2.85 38.65
CA LEU A 469 -24.26 -1.47 39.12
C LEU A 469 -25.60 -0.71 39.09
N GLY A 470 -26.64 -1.30 38.49
CA GLY A 470 -27.94 -0.68 38.31
C GLY A 470 -27.86 0.61 37.50
N CYS A 471 -27.08 0.60 36.41
CA CYS A 471 -26.98 1.72 35.49
C CYS A 471 -28.33 1.96 34.78
N ASP A 472 -28.66 3.22 34.47
CA ASP A 472 -29.94 3.57 33.84
C ASP A 472 -29.79 3.68 32.32
N ASP A 473 -30.49 2.80 31.60
CA ASP A 473 -30.54 2.79 30.13
C ASP A 473 -31.28 3.99 29.54
N SER A 474 -32.06 4.73 30.34
CA SER A 474 -32.95 5.78 29.85
C SER A 474 -32.20 6.89 29.11
N MET A 475 -31.01 7.26 29.56
CA MET A 475 -30.14 8.27 28.93
C MET A 475 -29.58 7.78 27.59
N ILE A 476 -29.15 6.52 27.52
CA ILE A 476 -28.60 5.93 26.30
C ILE A 476 -29.71 5.78 25.25
N ILE A 477 -30.89 5.31 25.64
CA ILE A 477 -32.05 5.17 24.77
C ILE A 477 -32.53 6.55 24.28
N ALA A 478 -32.57 7.55 25.15
CA ALA A 478 -33.03 8.90 24.78
C ALA A 478 -32.08 9.61 23.81
N GLN A 479 -30.76 9.45 23.99
CA GLN A 479 -29.76 10.15 23.18
C GLN A 479 -29.42 9.41 21.88
N HIS A 480 -29.41 8.07 21.91
CA HIS A 480 -28.92 7.26 20.80
C HIS A 480 -29.97 6.34 20.19
N GLY A 481 -31.15 6.20 20.81
CA GLY A 481 -32.26 5.38 20.29
C GLY A 481 -31.99 3.87 20.33
N VAL A 482 -30.93 3.42 21.01
CA VAL A 482 -30.53 2.01 21.09
C VAL A 482 -30.63 1.55 22.54
N SER A 483 -31.42 0.49 22.78
CA SER A 483 -31.52 -0.14 24.11
C SER A 483 -30.71 -1.42 24.26
N VAL A 484 -30.06 -1.88 23.18
CA VAL A 484 -29.38 -3.18 23.16
C VAL A 484 -27.87 -2.96 23.15
N LEU A 485 -27.18 -3.64 24.05
CA LEU A 485 -25.73 -3.71 24.05
C LEU A 485 -25.26 -4.44 22.79
N SER A 486 -24.49 -3.74 21.96
CA SER A 486 -23.95 -4.23 20.70
C SER A 486 -22.53 -3.72 20.53
N ARG A 487 -21.79 -4.26 19.55
CA ARG A 487 -20.44 -3.78 19.21
C ARG A 487 -20.38 -2.26 18.98
N GLY A 488 -21.38 -1.69 18.31
CA GLY A 488 -21.44 -0.26 18.02
C GLY A 488 -21.78 0.60 19.24
N THR A 489 -22.42 0.02 20.25
CA THR A 489 -22.89 0.73 21.44
C THR A 489 -22.07 0.45 22.70
N VAL A 490 -21.16 -0.54 22.70
CA VAL A 490 -20.38 -0.95 23.88
C VAL A 490 -19.68 0.21 24.58
N LYS A 491 -19.18 1.18 23.82
CA LYS A 491 -18.51 2.39 24.35
C LYS A 491 -19.45 3.26 25.18
N LEU A 492 -20.72 3.36 24.79
CA LEU A 492 -21.73 4.14 25.51
C LEU A 492 -22.08 3.49 26.84
N PHE A 493 -22.21 2.16 26.85
CA PHE A 493 -22.46 1.39 28.07
C PHE A 493 -21.27 1.45 29.04
N LEU A 494 -20.03 1.36 28.53
CA LEU A 494 -18.82 1.53 29.34
C LEU A 494 -18.74 2.93 29.97
N ALA A 495 -19.05 3.99 29.21
CA ALA A 495 -19.07 5.35 29.75
C ALA A 495 -20.13 5.51 30.86
N SER A 496 -21.30 4.89 30.72
CA SER A 496 -22.33 4.88 31.77
C SER A 496 -21.88 4.11 33.01
N ILE A 497 -21.17 2.98 32.84
CA ILE A 497 -20.58 2.21 33.94
C ILE A 497 -19.54 3.07 34.68
N GLU A 498 -18.64 3.74 33.95
CA GLU A 498 -17.62 4.62 34.50
C GLU A 498 -18.26 5.74 35.32
N GLN A 499 -19.23 6.46 34.77
CA GLN A 499 -19.97 7.50 35.49
C GLN A 499 -20.61 6.96 36.77
N ARG A 500 -21.23 5.78 36.71
CA ARG A 500 -21.89 5.19 37.88
C ARG A 500 -20.89 4.78 38.95
N LEU A 501 -19.74 4.24 38.55
CA LEU A 501 -18.63 3.92 39.45
C LEU A 501 -18.09 5.18 40.13
N GLU A 502 -17.90 6.28 39.40
CA GLU A 502 -17.46 7.56 39.96
C GLU A 502 -18.44 8.06 41.05
N GLU A 503 -19.75 7.97 40.81
CA GLU A 503 -20.77 8.31 41.81
C GLU A 503 -20.66 7.43 43.06
N TYR A 504 -20.47 6.12 42.90
CA TYR A 504 -20.28 5.19 44.02
C TYR A 504 -19.02 5.52 44.83
N VAL A 505 -17.90 5.80 44.15
CA VAL A 505 -16.65 6.18 44.82
C VAL A 505 -16.80 7.52 45.55
N ALA A 506 -17.46 8.50 44.94
CA ALA A 506 -17.72 9.80 45.58
C ALA A 506 -18.60 9.64 46.83
N ALA A 507 -19.67 8.86 46.76
CA ALA A 507 -20.55 8.58 47.90
C ALA A 507 -19.81 7.82 49.02
N TRP A 508 -18.96 6.85 48.65
CA TRP A 508 -18.12 6.11 49.60
C TRP A 508 -17.11 7.04 50.29
N MET A 509 -16.44 7.92 49.54
CA MET A 509 -15.50 8.90 50.09
C MET A 509 -16.18 9.88 51.04
N GLN A 510 -17.37 10.38 50.71
CA GLN A 510 -18.14 11.25 51.60
C GLN A 510 -18.53 10.55 52.91
N ARG A 511 -18.80 9.24 52.85
CA ARG A 511 -19.13 8.44 54.03
C ARG A 511 -17.90 8.07 54.87
N GLN A 512 -16.73 7.98 54.23
CA GLN A 512 -15.45 7.71 54.89
C GLN A 512 -14.81 8.96 55.49
N GLN A 513 -15.15 10.17 55.02
CA GLN A 513 -14.78 11.38 55.73
C GLN A 513 -15.47 11.34 57.10
N PRO A 514 -14.71 11.10 58.20
CA PRO A 514 -15.29 11.16 59.53
C PRO A 514 -15.79 12.59 59.64
N SER A 515 -17.09 12.77 59.89
CA SER A 515 -17.63 14.08 60.22
C SER A 515 -16.79 14.59 61.39
N HIS A 516 -15.84 15.48 61.12
CA HIS A 516 -15.11 16.17 62.17
C HIS A 516 -16.19 16.99 62.86
N VAL A 517 -16.74 16.42 63.91
CA VAL A 517 -17.75 17.00 64.78
C VAL A 517 -17.13 18.25 65.36
N LEU A 518 -17.33 19.38 64.70
CA LEU A 518 -17.20 20.68 65.33
C LEU A 518 -18.36 20.76 66.33
N SER A 519 -18.04 20.45 67.59
CA SER A 519 -18.91 20.68 68.74
C SER A 519 -19.49 22.09 68.70
N PRO A 520 -20.81 22.27 68.88
CA PRO A 520 -21.40 23.58 69.00
C PRO A 520 -21.25 24.05 70.45
N THR A 521 -20.17 24.77 70.77
CA THR A 521 -20.06 25.48 72.05
C THR A 521 -20.83 26.79 71.97
N VAL A 522 -22.03 26.75 72.53
CA VAL A 522 -22.84 27.89 72.98
C VAL A 522 -22.01 28.77 73.92
N GLY A 523 -21.96 30.09 73.70
CA GLY A 523 -21.29 31.02 74.62
C GLY A 523 -21.36 32.50 74.23
N TYR A 524 -22.14 33.25 74.99
CA TYR A 524 -22.45 34.68 74.95
C TYR A 524 -21.27 35.68 75.00
N ASN A 525 -21.54 36.88 74.44
CA ASN A 525 -21.18 38.25 74.87
C ASN A 525 -19.74 38.82 74.73
N ALA A 526 -19.75 40.00 74.09
CA ALA A 526 -19.18 41.29 74.53
C ALA A 526 -17.67 41.58 74.42
N SER A 527 -17.40 42.65 73.65
CA SER A 527 -16.47 43.75 73.96
C SER A 527 -14.96 43.50 74.05
N GLY A 528 -14.24 44.06 73.08
CA GLY A 528 -13.14 44.99 73.37
C GLY A 528 -11.71 44.44 73.45
N PHE A 529 -10.87 44.99 72.56
CA PHE A 529 -9.42 45.25 72.69
C PHE A 529 -8.45 44.08 72.93
N GLY A 530 -7.35 44.07 72.15
CA GLY A 530 -6.08 43.51 72.60
C GLY A 530 -5.24 42.86 71.51
N ILE A 531 -4.31 43.62 70.97
CA ILE A 531 -3.13 43.11 70.24
C ILE A 531 -2.30 42.23 71.18
N THR A 532 -1.95 41.01 70.78
CA THR A 532 -0.67 40.39 71.12
C THR A 532 -0.29 39.31 70.11
N ALA A 533 0.90 39.48 69.55
CA ALA A 533 1.63 38.50 68.79
C ALA A 533 2.03 37.31 69.69
N GLN A 534 2.04 36.10 69.11
CA GLN A 534 2.97 35.07 69.53
C GLN A 534 3.51 34.30 68.32
N MET A 535 4.83 34.41 68.18
CA MET A 535 5.71 33.54 67.43
C MET A 535 5.71 32.15 68.05
N GLU A 536 5.71 31.11 67.21
CA GLU A 536 6.34 29.81 67.43
C GLU A 536 6.55 29.21 66.01
N THR A 537 7.68 29.43 65.33
CA THR A 537 8.97 28.70 65.40
C THR A 537 8.86 27.19 65.59
N SER A 538 8.88 26.47 64.46
CA SER A 538 9.43 25.11 64.23
C SER A 538 9.06 24.72 62.78
N LYS A 539 9.89 24.18 61.90
CA LYS A 539 11.25 23.66 61.99
C LYS A 539 11.76 23.47 60.55
N THR A 540 12.96 23.97 60.33
CA THR A 540 13.82 23.85 59.13
C THR A 540 14.11 22.39 58.77
N MET A 541 14.19 22.06 57.47
CA MET A 541 15.16 21.14 56.82
C MET A 541 14.84 21.05 55.30
N PRO A 542 15.80 20.68 54.43
CA PRO A 542 16.40 21.64 53.52
C PRO A 542 16.07 21.41 52.04
N ALA A 543 16.36 22.44 51.26
CA ALA A 543 16.43 22.46 49.81
C ALA A 543 17.29 21.30 49.26
N ALA A 544 16.70 20.53 48.33
CA ALA A 544 17.42 19.70 47.39
C ALA A 544 17.39 20.40 46.03
N SER A 545 18.56 20.85 45.59
CA SER A 545 18.85 21.30 44.22
C SER A 545 18.46 20.26 43.16
N PRO A 546 18.22 20.69 41.91
CA PRO A 546 17.85 19.77 40.83
C PRO A 546 19.04 18.88 40.47
N HIS A 547 18.88 17.58 40.67
CA HIS A 547 19.80 16.57 40.15
C HIS A 547 19.63 16.49 38.62
N VAL A 548 20.58 17.06 37.91
CA VAL A 548 20.89 16.77 36.51
C VAL A 548 21.71 15.48 36.49
N LEU A 549 21.20 14.39 35.88
CA LEU A 549 21.95 13.24 35.34
C LEU A 549 21.01 12.40 34.44
N PRO A 550 21.50 11.57 33.51
CA PRO A 550 22.71 11.67 32.71
C PRO A 550 22.43 11.57 31.20
N SER A 551 23.13 12.38 30.41
CA SER A 551 23.36 12.11 28.99
C SER A 551 24.21 10.84 28.87
N THR A 552 23.64 9.79 28.29
CA THR A 552 24.39 8.58 27.91
C THR A 552 24.79 8.66 26.44
N ASN A 553 26.04 9.04 26.25
CA ASN A 553 27.01 8.41 25.34
C ASN A 553 26.53 8.06 23.93
N GLU A 554 26.76 9.00 23.02
CA GLU A 554 27.26 8.67 21.70
C GLU A 554 28.62 7.96 21.81
N PRO A 555 28.90 6.94 20.98
CA PRO A 555 30.26 6.51 20.71
C PRO A 555 30.82 7.30 19.52
N GLU A 556 31.67 8.29 19.81
CA GLU A 556 32.77 8.68 18.93
C GLU A 556 33.87 7.61 19.00
N ALA A 557 34.19 6.99 17.86
CA ALA A 557 35.56 6.69 17.40
C ALA A 557 35.51 5.69 16.24
N MET A 558 35.67 6.16 15.01
CA MET A 558 36.94 6.04 14.29
C MET A 558 36.76 6.47 12.83
N GLU A 559 37.46 7.55 12.52
CA GLU A 559 37.86 7.94 11.18
C GLU A 559 38.53 6.76 10.46
N HIS A 560 38.13 6.49 9.22
CA HIS A 560 39.08 6.33 8.13
C HIS A 560 38.46 6.78 6.81
N GLU A 561 39.27 7.59 6.13
CA GLU A 561 39.06 8.34 4.90
C GLU A 561 38.64 7.53 3.65
N LYS A 562 38.20 8.33 2.67
CA LYS A 562 38.05 8.12 1.21
C LYS A 562 36.64 7.67 0.82
N GLY A 563 35.78 8.47 0.20
CA GLY A 563 35.98 9.65 -0.63
C GLY A 563 35.17 9.46 -1.93
N VAL A 564 34.67 10.57 -2.47
CA VAL A 564 34.25 10.77 -3.86
C VAL A 564 32.72 10.65 -4.14
N THR A 565 32.14 11.84 -4.37
CA THR A 565 31.02 12.24 -5.26
C THR A 565 29.58 11.89 -4.91
N GLY A 566 28.71 12.91 -4.92
CA GLY A 566 27.28 12.69 -5.13
C GLY A 566 26.29 13.79 -4.73
N GLU A 567 26.72 15.01 -4.39
CA GLU A 567 25.80 16.11 -4.06
C GLU A 567 25.61 17.03 -5.28
N LEU A 568 24.67 16.67 -6.16
CA LEU A 568 24.04 17.54 -7.17
C LEU A 568 23.02 16.73 -7.96
N LEU A 569 21.73 16.90 -7.63
CA LEU A 569 20.55 16.82 -8.53
C LEU A 569 19.28 16.74 -7.68
N ARG A 570 18.90 17.87 -7.09
CA ARG A 570 17.56 18.07 -6.53
C ARG A 570 17.05 19.45 -6.95
N SER A 571 17.05 19.72 -8.26
CA SER A 571 16.55 20.97 -8.84
C SER A 571 16.33 20.90 -10.36
N GLU A 572 15.68 19.86 -10.90
CA GLU A 572 15.46 19.75 -12.36
C GLU A 572 14.15 19.08 -12.80
N TRP A 573 13.03 19.35 -12.11
CA TRP A 573 11.70 18.88 -12.55
C TRP A 573 10.64 19.99 -12.65
N ALA A 574 11.04 21.27 -12.74
CA ALA A 574 10.10 22.40 -12.79
C ALA A 574 10.07 23.20 -14.10
N HIS A 575 10.76 22.78 -15.18
CA HIS A 575 10.80 23.56 -16.43
C HIS A 575 10.76 22.71 -17.71
N VAL A 576 9.71 21.90 -17.96
CA VAL A 576 9.44 21.36 -19.31
C VAL A 576 7.94 21.35 -19.66
N LEU A 577 7.15 22.30 -19.17
CA LEU A 577 5.83 22.58 -19.77
C LEU A 577 5.72 24.07 -20.04
N VAL A 578 5.34 24.41 -21.27
CA VAL A 578 5.21 25.77 -21.86
C VAL A 578 6.42 26.21 -22.71
N LYS A 579 6.52 25.65 -23.92
CA LYS A 579 6.68 26.41 -25.18
C LYS A 579 6.64 25.47 -26.40
N GLY A 580 5.72 25.71 -27.32
CA GLY A 580 5.61 24.97 -28.58
C GLY A 580 4.40 25.39 -29.41
N GLN A 581 4.37 26.66 -29.80
CA GLN A 581 3.52 27.21 -30.86
C GLN A 581 3.68 26.41 -32.16
N VAL A 582 2.56 26.09 -32.82
CA VAL A 582 2.15 26.64 -34.12
C VAL A 582 3.26 26.66 -35.16
N GLU A 583 3.32 25.62 -35.99
CA GLU A 583 3.70 25.77 -37.39
C GLU A 583 2.69 25.04 -38.28
N ASN A 584 2.09 25.85 -39.15
CA ASN A 584 1.33 25.45 -40.32
C ASN A 584 2.23 24.65 -41.27
N GLY A 585 1.75 23.49 -41.71
CA GLY A 585 2.31 22.76 -42.84
C GLY A 585 1.21 21.94 -43.49
N GLY A 586 0.43 22.60 -44.35
CA GLY A 586 -0.51 21.91 -45.23
C GLY A 586 0.26 21.06 -46.23
N ILE A 587 -0.15 19.79 -46.36
CA ILE A 587 0.16 18.96 -47.52
C ILE A 587 -1.13 18.23 -47.91
N ASP A 588 -1.40 18.32 -49.20
CA ASP A 588 -2.60 17.97 -49.91
C ASP A 588 -3.09 16.53 -49.72
N VAL A 589 -4.41 16.45 -49.57
CA VAL A 589 -5.20 15.26 -49.86
C VAL A 589 -5.18 15.05 -51.37
N ASN A 590 -4.45 14.03 -51.83
CA ASN A 590 -4.66 13.44 -53.15
C ASN A 590 -4.94 11.95 -53.01
N ASP A 591 -6.24 11.69 -52.97
CA ASP A 591 -6.96 10.64 -53.69
C ASP A 591 -6.13 9.88 -54.74
N ALA A 592 -5.88 8.59 -54.49
CA ALA A 592 -5.57 7.60 -55.52
C ALA A 592 -5.91 6.20 -54.97
N GLY A 593 -7.10 5.74 -55.34
CA GLY A 593 -7.50 4.35 -55.19
C GLY A 593 -6.51 3.40 -55.86
N GLY A 594 -6.21 2.31 -55.16
CA GLY A 594 -5.36 1.22 -55.63
C GLY A 594 -5.89 -0.12 -55.14
N THR A 595 -6.99 -0.57 -55.74
CA THR A 595 -7.37 -1.98 -55.78
C THR A 595 -6.22 -2.82 -56.31
N ARG A 596 -5.72 -3.78 -55.52
CA ARG A 596 -4.88 -4.87 -56.03
C ARG A 596 -5.63 -6.18 -55.90
N ASP A 597 -6.05 -6.66 -57.07
CA ASP A 597 -6.50 -8.01 -57.33
C ASP A 597 -5.43 -9.03 -56.90
N ILE A 598 -5.86 -10.02 -56.12
CA ILE A 598 -5.12 -11.24 -55.86
C ILE A 598 -5.52 -12.21 -56.99
N LYS A 599 -4.63 -12.38 -57.98
CA LYS A 599 -4.71 -13.50 -58.94
C LYS A 599 -4.12 -14.74 -58.30
N LEU A 600 -4.99 -15.62 -57.84
CA LEU A 600 -4.71 -17.05 -57.70
C LEU A 600 -4.51 -17.63 -59.10
N SER A 601 -3.35 -18.25 -59.33
CA SER A 601 -3.13 -19.15 -60.46
C SER A 601 -3.16 -20.57 -59.94
N VAL A 602 -4.07 -21.35 -60.51
CA VAL A 602 -4.11 -22.82 -60.48
C VAL A 602 -3.05 -23.36 -61.44
#